data_AF-A0A7S1JZ90-F1
#
_entry.id   AF-A0A7S1JZ90-F1
#
_cell.length_a   1.000
_cell.length_b   1.000
_cell.length_c   1.000
_cell.angle_alpha   90.00
_cell.angle_beta   90.00
_cell.angle_gamma   90.00
#
_symmetry.space_group_name_H-M   'P 1'
#
loop_
_entity.id
_entity.type
_entity.pdbx_description
1 polymer ?
#
loop_
_entity_poly.entity_id
_entity_poly.type
_entity_poly.pdbx_seq_one_letter_code
_entity_poly.pdbx_strand_id
1 'polypeptide(L)'
;MQPQQGLIEPLSASEFDGRADVWLMSPPCQPYTRGGKQLDAEDTRAAGLLHLCDIIKELAHPPRLLFLENVRCFEKSQSHKRLMDALHSQHYAIEQFIVTPSQLGIPNTRVRYYCIAIRSRDLTPEASPGVESMAFEMPAVDGREIPADMGRVGDYVERKGRHLADLLIDRNVFTKNETFLFDVACEDTRATTTFTKGYGRNEGRAGPILLCDRQGRPLPSYPPAQQTIQVNGPSVDSPEDCRIDGTLVSMETYRHVIDTHVLDTRRFRCVCVSCDDEAAECVRYRYFSPREMLRVHGFPEKFAFPACVTTRQQYGLIGNSISIPVVAHLLQYALHKCMLLMDGEGRAGS
;
A
#
# COMPACT_ATOMS: atom_id res chain seq x y z
N MET A 1 -16.97 -9.11 -19.57
CA MET A 1 -17.31 -7.72 -19.25
C MET A 1 -16.31 -6.80 -19.91
N GLN A 2 -16.76 -5.75 -20.60
CA GLN A 2 -15.88 -4.67 -21.04
C GLN A 2 -15.78 -3.62 -19.92
N PRO A 3 -14.62 -2.96 -19.72
CA PRO A 3 -14.50 -1.87 -18.77
C PRO A 3 -15.44 -0.73 -19.16
N GLN A 4 -16.17 -0.20 -18.19
CA GLN A 4 -17.03 0.96 -18.36
C GLN A 4 -16.33 2.20 -17.79
N GLN A 5 -16.35 3.29 -18.55
CA GLN A 5 -15.83 4.58 -18.10
C GLN A 5 -17.02 5.46 -17.68
N GLY A 6 -17.09 5.80 -16.40
CA GLY A 6 -18.15 6.62 -15.85
C GLY A 6 -17.93 6.94 -14.38
N LEU A 7 -18.69 7.90 -13.88
CA LEU A 7 -18.85 8.14 -12.44
C LEU A 7 -19.72 7.04 -11.84
N ILE A 8 -19.53 6.75 -10.55
CA ILE A 8 -20.32 5.73 -9.83
C ILE A 8 -21.60 6.37 -9.27
N GLU A 9 -21.54 7.65 -8.94
CA GLU A 9 -22.59 8.47 -8.33
C GLU A 9 -23.92 8.50 -9.10
N PRO A 10 -23.95 8.46 -10.45
CA PRO A 10 -25.21 8.41 -11.20
C PRO A 10 -25.88 7.02 -11.19
N LEU A 11 -25.18 5.97 -10.77
CA LEU A 11 -25.67 4.60 -10.86
C LEU A 11 -26.66 4.32 -9.72
N SER A 12 -27.72 3.57 -9.98
CA SER A 12 -28.77 3.21 -9.01
C SER A 12 -28.59 1.79 -8.47
N ALA A 13 -29.24 1.46 -7.36
CA ALA A 13 -29.21 0.10 -6.79
C ALA A 13 -29.63 -0.98 -7.80
N SER A 14 -30.60 -0.69 -8.67
CA SER A 14 -31.08 -1.61 -9.71
C SER A 14 -30.01 -2.03 -10.73
N GLU A 15 -28.97 -1.22 -10.92
CA GLU A 15 -27.86 -1.52 -11.83
C GLU A 15 -26.85 -2.51 -11.23
N PHE A 16 -26.89 -2.71 -9.91
CA PHE A 16 -25.99 -3.58 -9.19
C PHE A 16 -26.66 -4.84 -8.63
N ASP A 17 -27.95 -4.76 -8.29
CA ASP A 17 -28.65 -5.81 -7.56
C ASP A 17 -28.62 -7.17 -8.27
N GLY A 18 -28.09 -8.19 -7.58
CA GLY A 18 -27.96 -9.56 -8.10
C GLY A 18 -27.05 -9.71 -9.33
N ARG A 19 -26.30 -8.68 -9.72
CA ARG A 19 -25.45 -8.70 -10.93
C ARG A 19 -24.08 -9.34 -10.72
N ALA A 20 -23.61 -9.38 -9.47
CA ALA A 20 -22.31 -9.94 -9.11
C ALA A 20 -22.29 -10.44 -7.66
N ASP A 21 -21.65 -11.59 -7.45
CA ASP A 21 -21.43 -12.15 -6.10
C ASP A 21 -20.26 -11.51 -5.36
N VAL A 22 -19.36 -10.82 -6.06
CA VAL A 22 -18.12 -10.28 -5.49
C VAL A 22 -17.91 -8.84 -5.92
N TRP A 23 -17.71 -7.94 -4.94
CA TRP A 23 -17.32 -6.56 -5.16
C TRP A 23 -15.88 -6.35 -4.67
N LEU A 24 -15.02 -5.87 -5.57
CA LEU A 24 -13.64 -5.48 -5.26
C LEU A 24 -13.52 -3.97 -5.45
N MET A 25 -13.06 -3.25 -4.45
CA MET A 25 -12.99 -1.79 -4.50
C MET A 25 -11.75 -1.21 -3.83
N SER A 26 -11.26 -0.10 -4.40
CA SER A 26 -10.18 0.72 -3.85
C SER A 26 -10.54 2.20 -4.04
N PRO A 27 -11.45 2.75 -3.22
CA PRO A 27 -11.95 4.13 -3.38
C PRO A 27 -10.82 5.18 -3.26
N PRO A 28 -11.02 6.41 -3.77
CA PRO A 28 -10.03 7.47 -3.67
C PRO A 28 -9.61 7.75 -2.22
N CYS A 29 -8.30 7.69 -1.95
CA CYS A 29 -7.76 7.76 -0.60
C CYS A 29 -7.45 9.19 -0.09
N GLN A 30 -7.49 10.19 -0.98
CA GLN A 30 -7.06 11.55 -0.67
C GLN A 30 -7.80 12.22 0.50
N PRO A 31 -9.11 11.99 0.74
CA PRO A 31 -9.81 12.56 1.89
C PRO A 31 -9.21 12.16 3.24
N TYR A 32 -8.54 11.00 3.31
CA TYR A 32 -8.12 10.34 4.56
C TYR A 32 -6.61 10.48 4.85
N THR A 33 -5.87 11.19 3.99
CA THR A 33 -4.42 11.39 4.17
C THR A 33 -4.10 12.55 5.11
N ARG A 34 -3.05 12.41 5.95
CA ARG A 34 -2.62 13.44 6.93
C ARG A 34 -2.32 14.83 6.32
N GLY A 35 -1.98 14.91 5.04
CA GLY A 35 -1.73 16.17 4.32
C GLY A 35 -2.93 16.69 3.50
N GLY A 36 -4.10 16.06 3.61
CA GLY A 36 -5.34 16.53 2.99
C GLY A 36 -6.05 17.61 3.82
N LYS A 37 -7.15 18.17 3.29
CA LYS A 37 -7.98 19.16 3.99
C LYS A 37 -8.74 18.59 5.21
N GLN A 38 -8.60 17.29 5.50
CA GLN A 38 -9.30 16.56 6.56
C GLN A 38 -10.83 16.74 6.54
N LEU A 39 -11.40 16.94 5.34
CA LEU A 39 -12.84 17.10 5.14
C LEU A 39 -13.59 15.75 5.13
N ASP A 40 -12.86 14.63 5.05
CA ASP A 40 -13.41 13.26 5.14
C ASP A 40 -14.64 13.06 4.23
N ALA A 41 -15.83 12.85 4.81
CA ALA A 41 -17.07 12.60 4.09
C ALA A 41 -17.60 13.83 3.33
N GLU A 42 -17.16 15.03 3.69
CA GLU A 42 -17.49 16.28 2.98
C GLU A 42 -16.59 16.52 1.76
N ASP A 43 -15.55 15.69 1.57
CA ASP A 43 -14.71 15.73 0.39
C ASP A 43 -15.45 15.09 -0.79
N THR A 44 -15.57 15.81 -1.92
CA THR A 44 -16.24 15.31 -3.13
C THR A 44 -15.64 14.00 -3.65
N ARG A 45 -14.39 13.69 -3.31
CA ARG A 45 -13.72 12.43 -3.69
C ARG A 45 -14.21 11.22 -2.89
N ALA A 46 -14.86 11.42 -1.75
CA ALA A 46 -15.52 10.36 -0.98
C ALA A 46 -16.94 10.05 -1.50
N ALA A 47 -17.53 10.92 -2.33
CA ALA A 47 -18.92 10.82 -2.79
C ALA A 47 -19.26 9.45 -3.39
N GLY A 48 -18.42 8.93 -4.28
CA GLY A 48 -18.62 7.60 -4.87
C GLY A 48 -18.67 6.45 -3.84
N LEU A 49 -17.85 6.50 -2.78
CA LEU A 49 -17.90 5.49 -1.71
C LEU A 49 -19.16 5.64 -0.86
N LEU A 50 -19.49 6.87 -0.47
CA LEU A 50 -20.69 7.14 0.33
C LEU A 50 -21.96 6.72 -0.42
N HIS A 51 -22.01 6.99 -1.72
CA HIS A 51 -23.09 6.55 -2.60
C HIS A 51 -23.21 5.03 -2.66
N LEU A 52 -22.08 4.31 -2.79
CA LEU A 52 -22.08 2.85 -2.73
C LEU A 52 -22.57 2.32 -1.37
N CYS A 53 -22.25 3.00 -0.26
CA CYS A 53 -22.76 2.62 1.06
C CYS A 53 -24.29 2.74 1.13
N ASP A 54 -24.87 3.76 0.50
CA ASP A 54 -26.32 3.93 0.43
C ASP A 54 -26.95 2.86 -0.48
N ILE A 55 -26.35 2.57 -1.63
CA ILE A 55 -26.77 1.45 -2.50
C ILE A 55 -26.77 0.12 -1.75
N ILE A 56 -25.71 -0.20 -1.00
CA ILE A 56 -25.60 -1.48 -0.27
C ILE A 56 -26.82 -1.70 0.64
N LYS A 57 -27.32 -0.65 1.29
CA LYS A 57 -28.51 -0.72 2.16
C LYS A 57 -29.80 -1.03 1.40
N GLU A 58 -29.86 -0.69 0.12
CA GLU A 58 -31.05 -0.85 -0.73
C GLU A 58 -31.08 -2.18 -1.51
N LEU A 59 -29.95 -2.90 -1.59
CA LEU A 59 -29.88 -4.15 -2.36
C LEU A 59 -30.75 -5.25 -1.75
N ALA A 60 -31.57 -5.90 -2.59
CA ALA A 60 -32.32 -7.10 -2.22
C ALA A 60 -31.44 -8.36 -2.31
N HIS A 61 -30.48 -8.34 -3.24
CA HIS A 61 -29.51 -9.40 -3.53
C HIS A 61 -28.09 -8.81 -3.45
N PRO A 62 -27.64 -8.39 -2.26
CA PRO A 62 -26.29 -7.86 -2.06
C PRO A 62 -25.23 -8.91 -2.40
N PRO A 63 -24.00 -8.48 -2.77
CA PRO A 63 -22.92 -9.42 -3.09
C PRO A 63 -22.60 -10.33 -1.89
N ARG A 64 -22.05 -11.51 -2.17
CA ARG A 64 -21.60 -12.42 -1.12
C ARG A 64 -20.35 -11.91 -0.42
N LEU A 65 -19.44 -11.35 -1.19
CA LEU A 65 -18.14 -10.89 -0.73
C LEU A 65 -17.93 -9.44 -1.16
N LEU A 66 -17.62 -8.58 -0.22
CA LEU A 66 -17.09 -7.25 -0.46
C LEU A 66 -15.67 -7.17 0.08
N PHE A 67 -14.74 -6.76 -0.78
CA PHE A 67 -13.33 -6.57 -0.47
C PHE A 67 -12.95 -5.13 -0.77
N LEU A 68 -12.51 -4.40 0.24
CA LEU A 68 -12.10 -3.01 0.10
C LEU A 68 -10.65 -2.82 0.54
N GLU A 69 -9.85 -2.14 -0.28
CA GLU A 69 -8.52 -1.61 0.07
C GLU A 69 -8.60 -0.09 0.27
N ASN A 70 -7.89 0.44 1.26
CA ASN A 70 -7.72 1.87 1.44
C ASN A 70 -6.42 2.20 2.19
N VAL A 71 -6.13 3.49 2.35
CA VAL A 71 -5.00 3.97 3.14
C VAL A 71 -5.24 3.76 4.63
N ARG A 72 -4.15 3.64 5.39
CA ARG A 72 -4.18 3.78 6.86
C ARG A 72 -4.82 5.12 7.24
N CYS A 73 -5.50 5.15 8.38
CA CYS A 73 -6.38 6.21 8.88
C CYS A 73 -7.78 6.22 8.24
N PHE A 74 -8.04 5.45 7.18
CA PHE A 74 -9.41 5.27 6.70
C PHE A 74 -10.30 4.65 7.78
N GLU A 75 -9.78 3.74 8.59
CA GLU A 75 -10.49 3.09 9.71
C GLU A 75 -10.98 4.06 10.81
N LYS A 76 -10.56 5.32 10.74
CA LYS A 76 -10.94 6.39 11.69
C LYS A 76 -11.90 7.40 11.08
N SER A 77 -12.27 7.21 9.82
CA SER A 77 -13.05 8.17 9.03
C SER A 77 -14.56 7.97 9.20
N GLN A 78 -15.33 9.03 8.99
CA GLN A 78 -16.78 8.97 8.87
C GLN A 78 -17.21 8.13 7.67
N SER A 79 -16.41 8.13 6.59
CA SER A 79 -16.64 7.27 5.43
C SER A 79 -16.56 5.78 5.79
N HIS A 80 -15.60 5.40 6.64
CA HIS A 80 -15.51 4.04 7.19
C HIS A 80 -16.70 3.71 8.08
N LYS A 81 -17.10 4.61 8.99
CA LYS A 81 -18.30 4.42 9.80
C LYS A 81 -19.55 4.15 8.95
N ARG A 82 -19.76 4.94 7.88
CA ARG A 82 -20.86 4.75 6.93
C ARG A 82 -20.82 3.41 6.21
N LEU A 83 -19.62 2.92 5.88
CA LEU A 83 -19.43 1.60 5.30
C LEU A 83 -19.79 0.50 6.30
N MET A 84 -19.31 0.58 7.54
CA MET A 84 -19.64 -0.41 8.58
C MET A 84 -21.15 -0.45 8.83
N ASP A 85 -21.81 0.71 8.95
CA ASP A 85 -23.27 0.81 9.10
C ASP A 85 -24.01 0.13 7.94
N ALA A 86 -23.55 0.33 6.70
CA ALA A 86 -24.16 -0.30 5.52
C ALA A 86 -23.97 -1.83 5.53
N LEU A 87 -22.78 -2.31 5.83
CA LEU A 87 -22.48 -3.74 5.89
C LEU A 87 -23.24 -4.45 7.03
N HIS A 88 -23.36 -3.83 8.21
CA HIS A 88 -24.15 -4.37 9.31
C HIS A 88 -25.63 -4.46 8.97
N SER A 89 -26.18 -3.46 8.28
CA SER A 89 -27.59 -3.48 7.86
C SER A 89 -27.93 -4.63 6.89
N GLN A 90 -26.91 -5.18 6.23
CA GLN A 90 -27.03 -6.31 5.30
C GLN A 90 -26.47 -7.62 5.86
N HIS A 91 -26.20 -7.68 7.18
CA HIS A 91 -25.76 -8.86 7.92
C HIS A 91 -24.44 -9.47 7.42
N TYR A 92 -23.46 -8.63 7.08
CA TYR A 92 -22.11 -9.10 6.78
C TYR A 92 -21.32 -9.42 8.06
N ALA A 93 -20.58 -10.52 8.05
CA ALA A 93 -19.45 -10.72 8.95
C ALA A 93 -18.24 -9.94 8.40
N ILE A 94 -17.60 -9.14 9.25
CA ILE A 94 -16.57 -8.18 8.84
C ILE A 94 -15.24 -8.51 9.54
N GLU A 95 -14.17 -8.57 8.75
CA GLU A 95 -12.78 -8.64 9.23
C GLU A 95 -11.98 -7.50 8.61
N GLN A 96 -11.18 -6.82 9.45
CA GLN A 96 -10.42 -5.65 9.06
C GLN A 96 -8.93 -5.90 9.27
N PHE A 97 -8.09 -5.40 8.37
CA PHE A 97 -6.65 -5.62 8.39
C PHE A 97 -5.89 -4.32 8.16
N ILE A 98 -4.81 -4.08 8.90
CA ILE A 98 -3.79 -3.08 8.56
C ILE A 98 -2.46 -3.80 8.37
N VAL A 99 -2.13 -4.07 7.11
CA VAL A 99 -0.99 -4.93 6.73
C VAL A 99 -0.14 -4.29 5.65
N THR A 100 1.05 -4.85 5.42
CA THR A 100 2.07 -4.33 4.49
C THR A 100 2.72 -5.47 3.71
N PRO A 101 3.17 -5.25 2.45
CA PRO A 101 3.84 -6.28 1.65
C PRO A 101 5.08 -6.87 2.33
N SER A 102 5.72 -6.14 3.24
CA SER A 102 6.87 -6.63 4.00
C SER A 102 6.57 -7.86 4.85
N GLN A 103 5.32 -8.06 5.27
CA GLN A 103 4.91 -9.29 5.96
C GLN A 103 4.92 -10.52 5.03
N LEU A 104 4.93 -10.32 3.71
CA LEU A 104 5.04 -11.37 2.70
C LEU A 104 6.47 -11.44 2.10
N GLY A 105 7.46 -10.88 2.80
CA GLY A 105 8.86 -10.87 2.33
C GLY A 105 9.16 -9.87 1.21
N ILE A 106 8.23 -8.98 0.85
CA ILE A 106 8.48 -7.99 -0.22
C ILE A 106 9.18 -6.76 0.37
N PRO A 107 10.33 -6.30 -0.18
CA PRO A 107 11.15 -5.21 0.36
C PRO A 107 10.53 -3.82 0.17
N ASN A 108 9.24 -3.67 0.43
CA ASN A 108 8.51 -2.41 0.33
C ASN A 108 7.48 -2.29 1.45
N THR A 109 7.58 -1.22 2.23
CA THR A 109 6.62 -0.92 3.29
C THR A 109 5.49 -0.07 2.72
N ARG A 110 4.36 -0.72 2.41
CA ARG A 110 3.13 -0.11 1.88
C ARG A 110 1.95 -0.50 2.77
N VAL A 111 1.89 0.12 3.95
CA VAL A 111 0.83 -0.12 4.92
C VAL A 111 -0.52 0.32 4.36
N ARG A 112 -1.51 -0.57 4.37
CA ARG A 112 -2.87 -0.33 3.87
C ARG A 112 -3.89 -0.98 4.77
N TYR A 113 -5.06 -0.33 4.83
CA TYR A 113 -6.27 -0.86 5.42
C TYR A 113 -6.95 -1.79 4.41
N TYR A 114 -7.49 -2.91 4.88
CA TYR A 114 -8.34 -3.80 4.12
C TYR A 114 -9.58 -4.16 4.93
N CYS A 115 -10.71 -4.30 4.25
CA CYS A 115 -11.96 -4.80 4.80
C CYS A 115 -12.42 -5.99 3.97
N ILE A 116 -12.66 -7.11 4.64
CA ILE A 116 -13.27 -8.32 4.08
C ILE A 116 -14.63 -8.45 4.74
N ALA A 117 -15.68 -8.31 3.95
CA ALA A 117 -17.06 -8.48 4.42
C ALA A 117 -17.69 -9.65 3.67
N ILE A 118 -18.10 -10.67 4.43
CA ILE A 118 -18.72 -11.89 3.89
C ILE A 118 -20.14 -12.01 4.40
N ARG A 119 -21.09 -12.20 3.48
CA ARG A 119 -22.49 -12.46 3.78
C ARG A 119 -22.77 -13.96 3.73
N SER A 120 -23.25 -14.51 4.82
CA SER A 120 -23.83 -15.87 4.89
C SER A 120 -25.35 -15.75 5.02
N ARG A 121 -26.08 -16.72 4.48
CA ARG A 121 -27.55 -16.79 4.58
C ARG A 121 -28.00 -17.18 5.99
N ASP A 122 -27.11 -17.81 6.76
CA ASP A 122 -27.42 -18.40 8.06
C ASP A 122 -26.91 -17.57 9.25
N LEU A 123 -26.19 -16.47 9.01
CA LEU A 123 -25.82 -15.52 10.06
C LEU A 123 -27.08 -14.78 10.52
N THR A 124 -27.66 -15.23 11.63
CA THR A 124 -28.70 -14.46 12.33
C THR A 124 -28.09 -13.18 12.91
N PRO A 125 -28.87 -12.11 13.14
CA PRO A 125 -28.37 -10.87 13.73
C PRO A 125 -27.61 -11.09 15.05
N GLU A 126 -28.02 -12.11 15.81
CA GLU A 126 -27.45 -12.52 17.10
C GLU A 126 -26.12 -13.29 16.99
N ALA A 127 -25.82 -13.87 15.82
CA ALA A 127 -24.59 -14.60 15.51
C ALA A 127 -23.49 -13.73 14.88
N SER A 128 -23.76 -12.42 14.70
CA SER A 128 -22.73 -11.45 14.31
C SER A 128 -21.60 -11.55 15.33
N PRO A 129 -20.38 -11.97 14.95
CA PRO A 129 -19.28 -12.06 15.90
C PRO A 129 -19.07 -10.67 16.48
N GLY A 130 -19.44 -10.48 17.75
CA GLY A 130 -19.49 -9.19 18.45
C GLY A 130 -18.12 -8.58 18.76
N VAL A 131 -17.11 -8.84 17.93
CA VAL A 131 -15.81 -8.19 18.00
C VAL A 131 -15.34 -7.95 16.57
N GLU A 132 -15.58 -6.73 16.06
CA GLU A 132 -14.79 -6.20 14.94
C GLU A 132 -13.32 -6.20 15.38
N SER A 133 -12.58 -7.23 14.99
CA SER A 133 -11.15 -7.28 15.29
C SER A 133 -10.37 -6.70 14.11
N MET A 134 -9.55 -5.69 14.43
CA MET A 134 -8.54 -5.18 13.51
C MET A 134 -7.30 -6.06 13.64
N ALA A 135 -6.98 -6.82 12.58
CA ALA A 135 -5.77 -7.62 12.52
C ALA A 135 -4.60 -6.81 11.93
N PHE A 136 -3.40 -7.04 12.45
CA PHE A 136 -2.18 -6.38 12.00
C PHE A 136 -1.19 -7.34 11.33
N GLU A 137 -1.52 -8.62 11.32
CA GLU A 137 -0.74 -9.69 10.71
C GLU A 137 -1.51 -10.30 9.55
N MET A 138 -0.79 -10.74 8.51
CA MET A 138 -1.39 -11.50 7.42
C MET A 138 -2.00 -12.80 7.97
N PRO A 139 -3.26 -13.10 7.64
CA PRO A 139 -3.87 -14.34 8.08
C PRO A 139 -3.19 -15.53 7.39
N ALA A 140 -3.09 -16.66 8.09
CA ALA A 140 -2.67 -17.91 7.48
C ALA A 140 -3.70 -18.35 6.44
N VAL A 141 -3.22 -18.92 5.33
CA VAL A 141 -4.06 -19.53 4.29
C VAL A 141 -3.56 -20.95 4.09
N ASP A 142 -4.45 -21.94 4.21
CA ASP A 142 -4.09 -23.35 4.06
C ASP A 142 -3.32 -23.60 2.76
N GLY A 143 -2.18 -24.29 2.88
CA GLY A 143 -1.31 -24.60 1.76
C GLY A 143 -0.46 -23.43 1.24
N ARG A 144 -0.44 -22.28 1.93
CA ARG A 144 0.46 -21.17 1.63
C ARG A 144 1.22 -20.70 2.86
N GLU A 145 2.51 -20.98 2.87
CA GLU A 145 3.42 -20.43 3.86
C GLU A 145 3.73 -18.96 3.54
N ILE A 146 3.67 -18.12 4.57
CA ILE A 146 4.24 -16.79 4.52
C ILE A 146 5.76 -16.95 4.51
N PRO A 147 6.50 -16.36 3.56
CA PRO A 147 7.95 -16.50 3.51
C PRO A 147 8.60 -16.10 4.84
N ALA A 148 9.44 -16.97 5.39
CA ALA A 148 10.18 -16.69 6.62
C ALA A 148 11.23 -15.59 6.43
N ASP A 149 11.75 -15.45 5.21
CA ASP A 149 12.83 -14.52 4.87
C ASP A 149 12.34 -13.30 4.09
N MET A 150 12.88 -12.15 4.46
CA MET A 150 12.67 -10.89 3.74
C MET A 150 13.47 -10.86 2.43
N GLY A 151 12.82 -10.67 1.29
CA GLY A 151 13.47 -10.50 -0.02
C GLY A 151 14.33 -9.24 -0.09
N ARG A 152 15.02 -9.07 -1.23
CA ARG A 152 15.96 -7.95 -1.46
C ARG A 152 15.48 -7.08 -2.62
N VAL A 153 15.76 -5.78 -2.56
CA VAL A 153 15.50 -4.85 -3.67
C VAL A 153 16.15 -5.35 -4.96
N GLY A 154 17.32 -6.00 -4.85
CA GLY A 154 18.06 -6.66 -5.92
C GLY A 154 17.23 -7.63 -6.79
N ASP A 155 16.16 -8.21 -6.23
CA ASP A 155 15.29 -9.17 -6.92
C ASP A 155 14.33 -8.48 -7.91
N TYR A 156 14.17 -7.16 -7.80
CA TYR A 156 13.17 -6.38 -8.55
C TYR A 156 13.79 -5.39 -9.55
N VAL A 157 15.08 -5.07 -9.39
CA VAL A 157 15.77 -4.02 -10.16
C VAL A 157 16.33 -4.50 -11.51
N GLU A 158 16.33 -3.61 -12.49
CA GLU A 158 16.87 -3.80 -13.83
C GLU A 158 18.38 -3.53 -13.85
N ARG A 159 19.15 -4.49 -14.38
CA ARG A 159 20.61 -4.39 -14.52
C ARG A 159 21.08 -3.98 -15.92
N LYS A 160 20.15 -3.95 -16.88
CA LYS A 160 20.44 -3.70 -18.30
C LYS A 160 19.35 -2.81 -18.88
N GLY A 161 19.76 -1.83 -19.69
CA GLY A 161 18.84 -0.94 -20.41
C GLY A 161 19.43 0.45 -20.53
N ARG A 162 19.46 1.00 -21.75
CA ARG A 162 19.98 2.37 -21.97
C ARG A 162 19.15 3.44 -21.25
N HIS A 163 17.86 3.16 -21.07
CA HIS A 163 16.91 4.04 -20.39
C HIS A 163 17.22 4.26 -18.90
N LEU A 164 18.05 3.41 -18.27
CA LEU A 164 18.37 3.53 -16.85
C LEU A 164 19.18 4.80 -16.54
N ALA A 165 20.00 5.25 -17.49
CA ALA A 165 20.74 6.51 -17.38
C ALA A 165 19.80 7.73 -17.41
N ASP A 166 18.65 7.63 -18.07
CA ASP A 166 17.64 8.71 -18.12
C ASP A 166 16.90 8.88 -16.79
N LEU A 167 17.05 7.92 -15.86
CA LEU A 167 16.44 7.95 -14.54
C LEU A 167 17.34 8.58 -13.46
N LEU A 168 18.59 8.93 -13.81
CA LEU A 168 19.53 9.55 -12.90
C LEU A 168 18.95 10.85 -12.31
N ILE A 169 19.12 11.02 -11.01
CA ILE A 169 18.68 12.21 -10.30
C ILE A 169 19.75 13.30 -10.45
N ASP A 170 19.32 14.48 -10.88
CA ASP A 170 20.17 15.65 -10.98
C ASP A 170 20.78 15.98 -9.62
N ARG A 171 22.09 16.22 -9.59
CA ARG A 171 22.83 16.53 -8.36
C ARG A 171 22.28 17.75 -7.62
N ASN A 172 21.68 18.70 -8.35
CA ASN A 172 21.06 19.89 -7.79
C ASN A 172 19.86 19.59 -6.88
N VAL A 173 19.23 18.41 -7.03
CA VAL A 173 18.19 17.96 -6.10
C VAL A 173 18.77 17.77 -4.71
N PHE A 174 19.98 17.20 -4.60
CA PHE A 174 20.59 16.93 -3.30
C PHE A 174 21.13 18.20 -2.65
N THR A 175 21.77 19.08 -3.43
CA THR A 175 22.32 20.36 -2.92
C THR A 175 21.23 21.34 -2.47
N LYS A 176 20.01 21.26 -3.02
CA LYS A 176 18.87 22.06 -2.51
C LYS A 176 18.25 21.48 -1.25
N ASN A 177 18.56 20.24 -0.91
CA ASN A 177 17.87 19.46 0.11
C ASN A 177 18.89 18.81 1.08
N GLU A 178 19.94 19.54 1.46
CA GLU A 178 21.10 19.01 2.21
C GLU A 178 20.73 18.43 3.58
N THR A 179 19.67 18.94 4.21
CA THR A 179 19.17 18.48 5.51
C THR A 179 18.11 17.38 5.39
N PHE A 180 17.65 17.07 4.17
CA PHE A 180 16.65 16.03 3.97
C PHE A 180 17.30 14.64 3.96
N LEU A 181 16.72 13.74 4.74
CA LEU A 181 17.12 12.34 4.76
C LEU A 181 16.40 11.59 3.64
N PHE A 182 17.11 11.32 2.56
CA PHE A 182 16.62 10.48 1.47
C PHE A 182 16.62 9.02 1.89
N ASP A 183 15.60 8.29 1.46
CA ASP A 183 15.57 6.83 1.51
C ASP A 183 16.36 6.27 0.33
N VAL A 184 17.60 5.82 0.56
CA VAL A 184 18.52 5.35 -0.48
C VAL A 184 18.63 3.83 -0.44
N ALA A 185 18.04 3.12 -1.40
CA ALA A 185 18.16 1.66 -1.52
C ALA A 185 19.37 1.24 -2.37
N CYS A 186 19.94 0.07 -2.06
CA CYS A 186 20.86 -0.71 -2.89
C CYS A 186 20.29 -2.12 -3.11
N GLU A 187 20.94 -3.01 -3.88
CA GLU A 187 20.39 -4.36 -4.12
C GLU A 187 20.17 -5.14 -2.82
N ASP A 188 21.07 -5.02 -1.84
CA ASP A 188 20.95 -5.70 -0.54
C ASP A 188 19.88 -5.13 0.39
N THR A 189 19.24 -4.03 0.02
CA THR A 189 18.20 -3.41 0.84
C THR A 189 17.01 -4.34 0.99
N ARG A 190 16.61 -4.60 2.23
CA ARG A 190 15.50 -5.52 2.57
C ARG A 190 14.19 -4.79 2.88
N ALA A 191 14.19 -3.47 2.96
CA ALA A 191 12.98 -2.68 3.14
C ALA A 191 13.15 -1.27 2.56
N THR A 192 12.12 -0.79 1.87
CA THR A 192 12.03 0.59 1.40
C THR A 192 10.76 1.28 1.89
N THR A 193 10.74 2.61 1.85
CA THR A 193 9.48 3.36 1.99
C THR A 193 8.53 3.10 0.80
N THR A 194 7.28 3.51 0.96
CA THR A 194 6.24 3.33 -0.07
C THR A 194 6.46 4.25 -1.28
N PHE A 195 6.17 3.76 -2.48
CA PHE A 195 6.05 4.62 -3.66
C PHE A 195 4.70 5.35 -3.66
N THR A 196 4.73 6.67 -3.70
CA THR A 196 3.52 7.50 -3.77
C THR A 196 3.29 8.07 -5.17
N LYS A 197 2.10 8.62 -5.43
CA LYS A 197 1.79 9.29 -6.72
C LYS A 197 2.74 10.43 -7.09
N GLY A 198 3.47 10.99 -6.11
CA GLY A 198 4.42 12.08 -6.28
C GLY A 198 5.80 11.63 -6.78
N TYR A 199 6.00 10.32 -6.99
CA TYR A 199 7.29 9.76 -7.38
C TYR A 199 7.79 10.35 -8.71
N GLY A 200 9.08 10.69 -8.77
CA GLY A 200 9.69 11.42 -9.89
C GLY A 200 9.33 12.91 -10.00
N ARG A 201 8.45 13.45 -9.14
CA ARG A 201 8.10 14.89 -9.12
C ARG A 201 8.57 15.62 -7.86
N ASN A 202 8.45 14.96 -6.71
CA ASN A 202 8.76 15.58 -5.41
C ASN A 202 10.25 15.45 -5.06
N GLU A 203 11.14 15.59 -6.05
CA GLU A 203 12.59 15.64 -5.83
C GLU A 203 13.12 14.51 -4.91
N GLY A 204 12.72 13.25 -5.15
CA GLY A 204 13.15 12.11 -4.32
C GLY A 204 12.43 11.93 -2.97
N ARG A 205 11.46 12.79 -2.60
CA ARG A 205 10.73 12.73 -1.32
C ARG A 205 9.50 11.80 -1.32
N ALA A 206 9.21 11.16 -2.44
CA ALA A 206 7.95 10.44 -2.68
C ALA A 206 8.09 8.91 -2.70
N GLY A 207 9.22 8.38 -2.23
CA GLY A 207 9.60 6.98 -2.17
C GLY A 207 11.13 6.81 -2.17
N PRO A 208 11.64 5.56 -2.16
CA PRO A 208 13.07 5.29 -2.19
C PRO A 208 13.72 5.72 -3.51
N ILE A 209 14.99 6.09 -3.47
CA ILE A 209 15.85 6.25 -4.64
C ILE A 209 16.88 5.12 -4.66
N LEU A 210 17.42 4.79 -5.82
CA LEU A 210 18.32 3.65 -5.99
C LEU A 210 19.76 4.10 -6.18
N LEU A 211 20.65 3.53 -5.38
CA LEU A 211 22.09 3.63 -5.50
C LEU A 211 22.55 2.88 -6.75
N CYS A 212 23.28 3.57 -7.62
CA CYS A 212 23.67 3.05 -8.93
C CYS A 212 25.02 3.59 -9.40
N ASP A 213 25.50 3.10 -10.54
CA ASP A 213 26.63 3.66 -11.25
C ASP A 213 26.22 4.76 -12.27
N ARG A 214 27.20 5.27 -13.02
CA ARG A 214 26.98 6.28 -14.08
C ARG A 214 26.03 5.84 -15.20
N GLN A 215 25.83 4.54 -15.38
CA GLN A 215 24.91 3.99 -16.37
C GLN A 215 23.53 3.65 -15.77
N GLY A 216 23.32 3.95 -14.48
CA GLY A 216 22.08 3.63 -13.77
C GLY A 216 21.97 2.15 -13.39
N ARG A 217 23.05 1.37 -13.42
CA ARG A 217 23.01 -0.03 -12.96
C ARG A 217 23.06 -0.05 -11.42
N PRO A 218 22.20 -0.83 -10.74
CA PRO A 218 22.14 -0.85 -9.29
C PRO A 218 23.45 -1.36 -8.69
N LEU A 219 23.84 -0.79 -7.54
CA LEU A 219 24.99 -1.26 -6.76
C LEU A 219 24.55 -2.26 -5.68
N PRO A 220 25.35 -3.30 -5.39
CA PRO A 220 24.98 -4.36 -4.47
C PRO A 220 24.82 -3.87 -3.03
N SER A 221 25.76 -3.06 -2.56
CA SER A 221 25.83 -2.55 -1.20
C SER A 221 26.23 -1.07 -1.17
N TYR A 222 26.07 -0.43 -0.01
CA TYR A 222 26.58 0.93 0.21
C TYR A 222 28.12 0.96 0.18
N PRO A 223 28.74 2.07 -0.27
CA PRO A 223 30.18 2.26 -0.16
C PRO A 223 30.63 2.32 1.31
N PRO A 224 31.91 2.00 1.61
CA PRO A 224 32.46 2.05 2.97
C PRO A 224 32.32 3.43 3.64
N ALA A 225 32.21 3.44 4.97
CA ALA A 225 31.87 4.60 5.79
C ALA A 225 32.82 5.82 5.66
N GLN A 226 34.05 5.64 5.18
CA GLN A 226 34.99 6.75 4.92
C GLN A 226 34.55 7.68 3.77
N GLN A 227 33.50 7.31 3.02
CA GLN A 227 32.84 8.15 2.01
C GLN A 227 31.44 8.62 2.45
N THR A 228 31.07 8.37 3.71
CA THR A 228 29.75 8.72 4.24
C THR A 228 29.86 9.85 5.26
N ILE A 229 29.24 10.99 4.98
CA ILE A 229 29.18 12.13 5.89
C ILE A 229 28.31 11.78 7.11
N GLN A 230 28.75 12.26 8.28
CA GLN A 230 28.09 12.10 9.56
C GLN A 230 26.60 12.47 9.49
N VAL A 231 25.77 11.56 9.99
CA VAL A 231 24.35 11.79 10.24
C VAL A 231 24.23 12.61 11.52
N ASN A 232 24.13 13.94 11.42
CA ASN A 232 23.58 14.74 12.52
C ASN A 232 22.06 14.76 12.35
N GLY A 233 21.42 13.62 12.61
CA GLY A 233 19.97 13.56 12.80
C GLY A 233 19.66 13.83 14.28
N PRO A 234 18.54 14.51 14.60
CA PRO A 234 18.09 14.54 15.99
C PRO A 234 17.91 13.09 16.46
N SER A 235 18.40 12.78 17.66
CA SER A 235 17.89 11.61 18.37
C SER A 235 16.39 11.77 18.42
N VAL A 236 15.65 10.84 17.81
CA VAL A 236 14.21 10.78 18.05
C VAL A 236 14.07 10.13 19.41
N ASP A 237 14.35 10.92 20.45
CA ASP A 237 14.07 10.56 21.82
C ASP A 237 12.55 10.59 21.98
N SER A 238 12.00 9.38 22.13
CA SER A 238 10.61 9.03 22.46
C SER A 238 9.58 9.00 21.30
N PRO A 239 8.88 7.86 21.12
CA PRO A 239 7.70 7.76 20.27
C PRO A 239 6.51 8.34 21.05
N GLU A 240 6.29 9.65 20.99
CA GLU A 240 5.21 10.25 21.78
C GLU A 240 3.82 9.72 21.38
N ASP A 241 3.07 9.37 22.42
CA ASP A 241 1.83 8.62 22.43
C ASP A 241 0.68 9.32 21.69
N CYS A 242 0.00 8.57 20.81
CA CYS A 242 -1.26 9.03 20.22
C CYS A 242 -2.40 8.69 21.18
N ARG A 243 -3.04 9.70 21.76
CA ARG A 243 -4.25 9.56 22.60
C ARG A 243 -5.52 9.78 21.77
N ILE A 244 -6.52 8.91 21.91
CA ILE A 244 -7.85 9.01 21.27
C ILE A 244 -8.91 8.78 22.35
N ASP A 245 -9.84 9.72 22.53
CA ASP A 245 -10.91 9.69 23.56
C ASP A 245 -10.43 9.38 24.97
N GLY A 246 -9.27 9.93 25.35
CA GLY A 246 -8.64 9.69 26.65
C GLY A 246 -7.96 8.31 26.77
N THR A 247 -8.07 7.44 25.77
CA THR A 247 -7.42 6.14 25.73
C THR A 247 -6.06 6.25 25.05
N LEU A 248 -5.01 5.76 25.74
CA LEU A 248 -3.66 5.68 25.19
C LEU A 248 -3.60 4.54 24.18
N VAL A 249 -3.37 4.84 22.90
CA VAL A 249 -3.11 3.81 21.90
C VAL A 249 -1.60 3.66 21.80
N SER A 250 -1.07 2.59 22.39
CA SER A 250 0.37 2.30 22.37
C SER A 250 0.86 2.15 20.92
N MET A 251 1.89 2.92 20.56
CA MET A 251 2.60 2.79 19.28
C MET A 251 3.37 1.46 19.17
N GLU A 252 3.49 0.72 20.28
CA GLU A 252 4.11 -0.62 20.34
C GLU A 252 3.36 -1.63 19.45
N THR A 253 2.03 -1.58 19.39
CA THR A 253 1.18 -2.42 18.53
C THR A 253 1.50 -2.27 17.04
N TYR A 254 2.05 -1.11 16.63
CA TYR A 254 2.32 -0.78 15.24
C TYR A 254 3.81 -0.87 14.86
N ARG A 255 4.70 -1.18 15.80
CA ARG A 255 6.15 -1.19 15.58
C ARG A 255 6.55 -2.15 14.45
N HIS A 256 5.87 -3.28 14.33
CA HIS A 256 6.13 -4.30 13.30
C HIS A 256 5.68 -3.88 11.89
N VAL A 257 4.72 -2.96 11.77
CA VAL A 257 4.09 -2.57 10.50
C VAL A 257 4.73 -1.30 9.92
N ILE A 258 5.35 -0.47 10.76
CA ILE A 258 5.77 0.89 10.41
C ILE A 258 7.29 1.09 10.47
N ASP A 259 8.02 0.24 11.18
CA ASP A 259 9.40 0.58 11.52
C ASP A 259 10.43 0.17 10.47
N THR A 260 10.44 0.92 9.38
CA THR A 260 11.48 0.78 8.35
C THR A 260 12.85 1.31 8.81
N HIS A 261 12.90 2.04 9.94
CA HIS A 261 14.14 2.56 10.53
C HIS A 261 14.86 1.49 11.35
N VAL A 262 14.13 0.58 12.00
CA VAL A 262 14.70 -0.60 12.69
C VAL A 262 15.36 -1.58 11.72
N LEU A 263 15.00 -1.56 10.43
CA LEU A 263 15.52 -2.52 9.44
C LEU A 263 16.87 -2.12 8.82
N ASP A 264 17.16 -0.82 8.64
CA ASP A 264 18.52 -0.31 8.35
C ASP A 264 18.56 1.21 8.50
N THR A 265 19.02 1.73 9.63
CA THR A 265 19.15 3.18 9.86
C THR A 265 20.13 3.84 8.89
N ARG A 266 21.03 3.07 8.27
CA ARG A 266 21.99 3.57 7.27
C ARG A 266 21.32 3.87 5.93
N ARG A 267 20.06 3.50 5.70
CA ARG A 267 19.34 3.78 4.46
C ARG A 267 18.89 5.24 4.35
N PHE A 268 18.57 5.87 5.48
CA PHE A 268 18.15 7.27 5.53
C PHE A 268 19.37 8.16 5.67
N ARG A 269 19.70 8.90 4.62
CA ARG A 269 20.95 9.67 4.56
C ARG A 269 20.77 11.01 3.86
N CYS A 270 21.52 12.00 4.33
CA CYS A 270 21.87 13.16 3.52
C CYS A 270 22.77 12.69 2.37
N VAL A 271 22.48 13.15 1.16
CA VAL A 271 23.31 12.85 -0.01
C VAL A 271 24.21 14.05 -0.25
N CYS A 272 25.48 13.93 0.11
CA CYS A 272 26.45 15.00 -0.06
C CYS A 272 27.13 14.93 -1.43
N VAL A 273 27.26 16.09 -2.07
CA VAL A 273 27.86 16.23 -3.40
C VAL A 273 29.18 16.98 -3.24
N SER A 274 30.14 16.44 -2.49
CA SER A 274 31.50 17.03 -2.47
C SER A 274 32.21 16.64 -3.78
N CYS A 275 32.37 17.64 -4.65
CA CYS A 275 33.41 17.66 -5.67
C CYS A 275 34.76 17.65 -4.97
N ASP A 276 35.60 16.64 -5.23
CA ASP A 276 37.08 16.64 -5.11
C ASP A 276 37.68 15.24 -4.86
N ASP A 277 36.89 14.16 -4.92
CA ASP A 277 37.43 12.80 -4.98
C ASP A 277 37.18 12.16 -6.35
N GLU A 278 38.25 11.74 -7.04
CA GLU A 278 38.18 10.86 -8.21
C GLU A 278 37.46 9.52 -7.89
N ALA A 279 37.30 9.18 -6.61
CA ALA A 279 36.48 8.05 -6.14
C ALA A 279 34.97 8.38 -6.01
N ALA A 280 34.59 9.66 -5.80
CA ALA A 280 33.20 10.14 -5.75
C ALA A 280 32.56 10.24 -7.16
N GLU A 281 33.34 9.95 -8.20
CA GLU A 281 32.92 9.98 -9.58
C GLU A 281 32.04 8.78 -9.99
N CYS A 282 32.13 7.63 -9.33
CA CYS A 282 31.48 6.39 -9.79
C CYS A 282 30.05 6.16 -9.29
N VAL A 283 29.66 6.74 -8.15
CA VAL A 283 28.34 6.53 -7.55
C VAL A 283 27.35 7.58 -8.04
N ARG A 284 26.14 7.13 -8.36
CA ARG A 284 24.99 7.97 -8.72
C ARG A 284 23.74 7.47 -8.00
N TYR A 285 22.69 8.27 -8.11
CA TYR A 285 21.37 7.94 -7.61
C TYR A 285 20.38 8.08 -8.75
N ARG A 286 19.42 7.16 -8.83
CA ARG A 286 18.35 7.23 -9.81
C ARG A 286 17.00 6.95 -9.18
N TYR A 287 15.94 7.34 -9.87
CA TYR A 287 14.61 6.81 -9.59
C TYR A 287 14.53 5.33 -9.98
N PHE A 288 13.69 4.57 -9.29
CA PHE A 288 13.25 3.27 -9.76
C PHE A 288 12.48 3.44 -11.07
N SER A 289 12.73 2.57 -12.05
CA SER A 289 11.98 2.56 -13.30
C SER A 289 10.51 2.18 -13.04
N PRO A 290 9.57 2.55 -13.93
CA PRO A 290 8.20 2.05 -13.83
C PRO A 290 8.11 0.52 -13.81
N ARG A 291 8.98 -0.19 -14.54
CA ARG A 291 9.03 -1.67 -14.53
C ARG A 291 9.45 -2.21 -13.17
N GLU A 292 10.47 -1.62 -12.56
CA GLU A 292 10.93 -2.03 -11.22
C GLU A 292 9.85 -1.79 -10.16
N MET A 293 9.18 -0.63 -10.20
CA MET A 293 8.06 -0.34 -9.31
C MET A 293 6.89 -1.30 -9.52
N LEU A 294 6.58 -1.68 -10.77
CA LEU A 294 5.57 -2.68 -11.10
C LEU A 294 5.92 -4.05 -10.51
N ARG A 295 7.18 -4.49 -10.63
CA ARG A 295 7.67 -5.74 -10.04
C ARG A 295 7.51 -5.75 -8.52
N VAL A 296 7.90 -4.67 -7.85
CA VAL A 296 7.74 -4.54 -6.39
C VAL A 296 6.27 -4.63 -5.96
N HIS A 297 5.35 -4.10 -6.77
CA HIS A 297 3.90 -4.25 -6.53
C HIS A 297 3.32 -5.60 -7.00
N GLY A 298 4.15 -6.49 -7.56
CA GLY A 298 3.78 -7.84 -8.01
C GLY A 298 3.03 -7.90 -9.34
N PHE A 299 3.16 -6.87 -10.19
CA PHE A 299 2.60 -6.93 -11.54
C PHE A 299 3.38 -7.93 -12.41
N PRO A 300 2.71 -8.68 -13.29
CA PRO A 300 3.37 -9.65 -14.14
C PRO A 300 4.27 -8.96 -15.18
N GLU A 301 5.36 -9.61 -15.60
CA GLU A 301 6.29 -9.05 -16.60
C GLU A 301 5.60 -8.65 -17.91
N LYS A 302 4.53 -9.36 -18.29
CA LYS A 302 3.73 -9.07 -19.49
C LYS A 302 2.89 -7.79 -19.40
N PHE A 303 2.67 -7.24 -18.20
CA PHE A 303 1.93 -5.98 -18.06
C PHE A 303 2.75 -4.84 -18.70
N ALA A 304 2.13 -4.04 -19.55
CA ALA A 304 2.75 -2.88 -20.17
C ALA A 304 1.75 -1.73 -20.26
N PHE A 305 2.23 -0.50 -20.08
CA PHE A 305 1.42 0.69 -20.34
C PHE A 305 1.29 0.94 -21.84
N PRO A 306 0.17 1.55 -22.29
CA PRO A 306 0.08 2.08 -23.64
C PRO A 306 1.22 3.07 -23.92
N ALA A 307 1.74 3.09 -25.15
CA ALA A 307 2.89 3.90 -25.53
C ALA A 307 2.70 5.42 -25.33
N CYS A 308 1.46 5.90 -25.29
CA CYS A 308 1.13 7.30 -25.04
C CYS A 308 1.26 7.72 -23.56
N VAL A 309 1.39 6.78 -22.63
CA VAL A 309 1.50 7.07 -21.21
C VAL A 309 2.95 7.38 -20.85
N THR A 310 3.22 8.64 -20.54
CA THR A 310 4.56 9.12 -20.16
C THR A 310 5.05 8.48 -18.86
N THR A 311 6.37 8.35 -18.67
CA THR A 311 6.99 7.86 -17.42
C THR A 311 6.42 8.53 -16.17
N ARG A 312 6.18 9.85 -16.25
CA ARG A 312 5.58 10.63 -15.17
C ARG A 312 4.14 10.19 -14.83
N GLN A 313 3.33 9.91 -15.85
CA GLN A 313 1.97 9.36 -15.64
C GLN A 313 2.04 7.94 -15.10
N GLN A 314 2.96 7.11 -15.60
CA GLN A 314 3.17 5.74 -15.10
C GLN A 314 3.49 5.74 -13.59
N TYR A 315 4.41 6.59 -13.11
CA TYR A 315 4.68 6.74 -11.67
C TYR A 315 3.44 7.13 -10.87
N GLY A 316 2.63 8.06 -11.38
CA GLY A 316 1.38 8.46 -10.73
C GLY A 316 0.40 7.29 -10.61
N LEU A 317 0.22 6.53 -11.69
CA LEU A 317 -0.67 5.36 -11.74
C LEU A 317 -0.18 4.24 -10.82
N ILE A 318 1.10 3.89 -10.87
CA ILE A 318 1.68 2.84 -10.01
C ILE A 318 1.62 3.26 -8.53
N GLY A 319 1.95 4.51 -8.21
CA GLY A 319 1.90 5.02 -6.83
C GLY A 319 0.50 4.97 -6.20
N ASN A 320 -0.54 5.11 -7.03
CA ASN A 320 -1.95 4.96 -6.62
C ASN A 320 -2.44 3.50 -6.66
N SER A 321 -1.65 2.55 -7.16
CA SER A 321 -2.08 1.16 -7.32
C SER A 321 -2.06 0.38 -6.00
N ILE A 322 -2.37 -0.90 -6.06
CA ILE A 322 -2.37 -1.83 -4.92
C ILE A 322 -1.11 -2.70 -4.92
N SER A 323 -0.85 -3.38 -3.80
CA SER A 323 0.09 -4.51 -3.80
C SER A 323 -0.65 -5.78 -4.19
N ILE A 324 -0.36 -6.31 -5.38
CA ILE A 324 -1.01 -7.53 -5.90
C ILE A 324 -0.78 -8.73 -4.96
N PRO A 325 0.42 -8.98 -4.42
CA PRO A 325 0.64 -10.12 -3.53
C PRO A 325 -0.20 -10.06 -2.25
N VAL A 326 -0.33 -8.88 -1.64
CA VAL A 326 -1.18 -8.69 -0.45
C VAL A 326 -2.64 -8.94 -0.78
N VAL A 327 -3.14 -8.32 -1.85
CA VAL A 327 -4.55 -8.46 -2.26
C VAL A 327 -4.86 -9.90 -2.66
N ALA A 328 -3.96 -10.58 -3.38
CA ALA A 328 -4.12 -11.97 -3.74
C ALA A 328 -4.17 -12.89 -2.51
N HIS A 329 -3.31 -12.65 -1.51
CA HIS A 329 -3.30 -13.42 -0.26
C HIS A 329 -4.59 -13.24 0.53
N LEU A 330 -5.02 -12.00 0.75
CA LEU A 330 -6.24 -11.69 1.50
C LEU A 330 -7.52 -12.11 0.74
N LEU A 331 -7.54 -12.04 -0.60
CA LEU A 331 -8.68 -12.54 -1.37
C LEU A 331 -8.79 -14.07 -1.30
N GLN A 332 -7.68 -14.80 -1.31
CA GLN A 332 -7.72 -16.25 -1.13
C GLN A 332 -8.21 -16.64 0.25
N TYR A 333 -7.73 -15.95 1.29
CA TYR A 333 -8.26 -16.08 2.64
C TYR A 333 -9.78 -15.85 2.67
N ALA A 334 -10.26 -14.75 2.08
CA ALA A 334 -11.68 -14.43 2.00
C ALA A 334 -12.49 -15.52 1.28
N LEU A 335 -12.01 -15.99 0.12
CA LEU A 335 -12.69 -17.02 -0.66
C LEU A 335 -12.74 -18.37 0.06
N HIS A 336 -11.66 -18.74 0.75
CA HIS A 336 -11.64 -19.96 1.57
C HIS A 336 -12.65 -19.87 2.71
N LYS A 337 -12.73 -18.73 3.41
CA LYS A 337 -13.76 -18.49 4.42
C LYS A 337 -15.18 -18.54 3.85
N CYS A 338 -15.42 -17.94 2.69
CA CYS A 338 -16.71 -18.06 2.00
C CYS A 338 -17.09 -19.52 1.75
N MET A 339 -16.15 -20.38 1.35
CA MET A 339 -16.39 -21.81 1.12
C MET A 339 -16.73 -22.55 2.41
N LEU A 340 -15.98 -22.32 3.49
CA LEU A 340 -16.24 -22.95 4.79
C LEU A 340 -17.61 -22.58 5.34
N LEU A 341 -18.02 -21.31 5.17
CA LEU A 341 -19.35 -20.87 5.57
C LEU A 341 -20.44 -21.60 4.77
N MET A 342 -20.29 -21.72 3.44
CA MET A 342 -21.25 -22.46 2.59
C MET A 342 -21.39 -23.95 2.95
N ASP A 343 -20.28 -24.62 3.26
CA ASP A 343 -20.31 -26.04 3.64
C ASP A 343 -21.00 -26.27 4.99
N GLY A 344 -21.00 -25.25 5.86
CA GLY A 344 -21.79 -25.23 7.10
C GLY A 344 -23.29 -25.12 6.83
N GLU A 345 -23.71 -24.26 5.88
CA GLU A 345 -25.12 -24.07 5.51
C GLU A 345 -25.74 -25.37 4.98
N GLY A 346 -24.98 -26.17 4.24
CA GLY A 346 -25.43 -27.46 3.70
C GLY A 346 -25.65 -28.57 4.73
N ARG A 347 -25.07 -28.46 5.94
CA ARG A 347 -25.20 -29.46 7.02
C ARG A 347 -26.27 -29.12 8.05
N ALA A 348 -26.63 -27.86 8.20
CA ALA A 348 -27.69 -27.42 9.11
C ALA A 348 -29.11 -27.63 8.53
N GLY A 349 -29.22 -27.80 7.21
CA GLY A 349 -30.47 -27.99 6.48
C GLY A 349 -30.80 -29.43 6.04
N SER A 350 -30.09 -30.44 6.54
CA SER A 350 -30.29 -31.86 6.16
C SER A 350 -30.91 -32.70 7.27
#